data_AF-A0A1H5VY10-F1
#
_entry.id   AF-A0A1H5VY10-F1
#
_cell.length_a   1.000
_cell.length_b   1.000
_cell.length_c   1.000
_cell.angle_alpha   90.00
_cell.angle_beta   90.00
_cell.angle_gamma   90.00
#
_symmetry.space_group_name_H-M   'P 1'
#
loop_
_entity.id
_entity.type
_entity.pdbx_description
1 polymer ?
#
loop_
_entity_poly.entity_id
_entity_poly.type
_entity_poly.pdbx_seq_one_letter_code
_entity_poly.pdbx_strand_id
1 'polypeptide(L)'
;MHYAMNRANDVRRRRIAQMTSFARRLTAERGLSGFTVEEVCEHVGISRRSFFNYFTSKDDAVLGVPARRDDEDLTAWFTGRGRPDVPGISPNLLDDLAELSVRRWDSSGITAESMHDVRAAFEREPRLLTKGFERLLRDEQSDVELVERREGLPSGDLRAAAAVQLIQVLVRASAWEFLAPDDTGTYAEILGRRLAAARELLAPPHDPERTS
;
A
#
# COMPACT_ATOMS: atom_id res chain seq x y z
N MET A 1 3.38 5.44 -29.33
CA MET A 1 3.04 4.28 -28.46
C MET A 1 2.80 4.68 -27.00
N HIS A 2 3.58 5.58 -26.39
CA HIS A 2 3.41 6.03 -24.99
C HIS A 2 2.00 6.58 -24.64
N TYR A 3 1.35 7.31 -25.54
CA TYR A 3 0.05 7.96 -25.30
C TYR A 3 -1.15 6.98 -25.21
N ALA A 4 -1.15 5.91 -26.01
CA ALA A 4 -2.22 4.90 -25.99
C ALA A 4 -2.13 3.99 -24.75
N MET A 5 -0.91 3.74 -24.26
CA MET A 5 -0.66 2.93 -23.06
C MET A 5 -1.09 3.68 -21.80
N ASN A 6 -0.83 4.99 -21.72
CA ASN A 6 -1.33 5.83 -20.61
C ASN A 6 -2.87 5.84 -20.55
N ARG A 7 -3.55 6.01 -21.69
CA ARG A 7 -5.02 6.01 -21.73
C ARG A 7 -5.62 4.65 -21.32
N ALA A 8 -4.99 3.54 -21.70
CA ALA A 8 -5.44 2.20 -21.30
C ALA A 8 -5.26 1.98 -19.79
N ASN A 9 -4.13 2.43 -19.23
CA ASN A 9 -3.86 2.37 -17.79
C ASN A 9 -4.82 3.26 -16.98
N ASP A 10 -5.17 4.45 -17.49
CA ASP A 10 -6.13 5.35 -16.85
C ASP A 10 -7.54 4.73 -16.81
N VAL A 11 -7.98 4.12 -17.91
CA VAL A 11 -9.27 3.41 -17.98
C VAL A 11 -9.29 2.22 -17.02
N ARG A 12 -8.18 1.47 -16.93
CA ARG A 12 -8.02 0.36 -15.99
C ARG A 12 -8.12 0.85 -14.54
N ARG A 13 -7.32 1.85 -14.15
CA ARG A 13 -7.31 2.44 -12.81
C ARG A 13 -8.69 2.96 -12.41
N ARG A 14 -9.39 3.63 -13.33
CA ARG A 14 -10.77 4.11 -13.09
C ARG A 14 -11.74 2.97 -12.81
N ARG A 15 -11.70 1.88 -13.59
CA ARG A 15 -12.56 0.71 -13.37
C ARG A 15 -12.28 0.03 -12.03
N ILE A 16 -11.00 -0.11 -11.67
CA ILE A 16 -10.57 -0.62 -10.37
C ILE A 16 -11.15 0.25 -9.26
N ALA A 17 -10.95 1.56 -9.31
CA ALA A 17 -11.47 2.48 -8.31
C ALA A 17 -13.02 2.41 -8.19
N GLN A 18 -13.74 2.32 -9.31
CA GLN A 18 -15.21 2.19 -9.31
C GLN A 18 -15.68 0.88 -8.69
N MET A 19 -15.10 -0.26 -9.06
CA MET A 19 -15.44 -1.55 -8.47
C MET A 19 -15.12 -1.57 -6.97
N THR A 20 -13.96 -1.05 -6.58
CA THR A 20 -13.52 -0.98 -5.18
C THR A 20 -14.45 -0.14 -4.33
N SER A 21 -14.76 1.08 -4.78
CA SER A 21 -15.68 1.98 -4.09
C SER A 21 -17.06 1.34 -3.92
N PHE A 22 -17.59 0.72 -4.97
CA PHE A 22 -18.91 0.09 -4.89
C PHE A 22 -18.90 -1.17 -4.02
N ALA A 23 -17.86 -2.00 -4.09
CA ALA A 23 -17.72 -3.18 -3.24
C ALA A 23 -17.60 -2.80 -1.76
N ARG A 24 -16.89 -1.71 -1.43
CA ARG A 24 -16.81 -1.15 -0.07
C ARG A 24 -18.18 -0.71 0.44
N ARG A 25 -18.91 0.06 -0.36
CA ARG A 25 -20.29 0.48 -0.01
C ARG A 25 -21.20 -0.71 0.26
N LEU A 26 -21.23 -1.70 -0.63
CA LEU A 26 -22.03 -2.91 -0.43
C LEU A 26 -21.60 -3.71 0.82
N THR A 27 -20.30 -3.76 1.09
CA THR A 27 -19.77 -4.42 2.29
C THR A 27 -20.17 -3.66 3.56
N ALA A 28 -20.11 -2.33 3.57
CA ALA A 28 -20.57 -1.51 4.68
C ALA A 28 -22.07 -1.70 4.96
N GLU A 29 -22.90 -1.66 3.91
CA GLU A 29 -24.36 -1.79 4.03
C GLU A 29 -24.82 -3.21 4.41
N ARG A 30 -24.24 -4.24 3.78
CA ARG A 30 -24.81 -5.60 3.78
C ARG A 30 -23.85 -6.68 4.27
N GLY A 31 -22.59 -6.35 4.52
CA GLY A 31 -21.52 -7.32 4.78
C GLY A 31 -21.05 -8.01 3.49
N LEU A 32 -19.94 -8.73 3.58
CA LEU A 32 -19.29 -9.30 2.41
C LEU A 32 -20.08 -10.45 1.80
N SER A 33 -20.89 -11.16 2.58
CA SER A 33 -21.83 -12.17 2.08
C SER A 33 -23.11 -11.59 1.46
N GLY A 34 -23.40 -10.30 1.69
CA GLY A 34 -24.66 -9.66 1.34
C GLY A 34 -24.76 -9.12 -0.09
N PHE A 35 -23.74 -9.33 -0.93
CA PHE A 35 -23.75 -8.95 -2.34
C PHE A 35 -22.98 -9.94 -3.22
N THR A 36 -23.23 -9.89 -4.52
CA THR A 36 -22.64 -10.76 -5.54
C THR A 36 -21.62 -10.04 -6.42
N VAL A 37 -20.75 -10.78 -7.11
CA VAL A 37 -19.83 -10.20 -8.09
C VAL A 37 -20.61 -9.63 -9.28
N GLU A 38 -21.75 -10.25 -9.61
CA GLU A 38 -22.69 -9.83 -10.64
C GLU A 38 -23.20 -8.41 -10.39
N GLU A 39 -23.66 -8.11 -9.18
CA GLU A 39 -24.11 -6.75 -8.82
C GLU A 39 -23.01 -5.70 -9.05
N VAL A 40 -21.76 -6.01 -8.70
CA VAL A 40 -20.62 -5.11 -8.95
C VAL A 40 -20.36 -4.95 -10.45
N CYS A 41 -20.42 -6.04 -11.20
CA CYS A 41 -20.23 -6.05 -12.64
C CYS A 41 -21.29 -5.22 -13.38
N GLU A 42 -22.56 -5.36 -12.99
CA GLU A 42 -23.69 -4.61 -13.53
C GLU A 42 -23.53 -3.12 -13.27
N HIS A 43 -23.13 -2.74 -12.05
CA HIS A 43 -22.93 -1.33 -11.69
C HIS A 43 -21.82 -0.64 -12.52
N VAL A 44 -20.71 -1.34 -12.76
CA VAL A 44 -19.55 -0.78 -13.48
C VAL A 44 -19.64 -1.00 -15.00
N GLY A 45 -20.60 -1.82 -15.47
CA GLY A 45 -20.77 -2.14 -16.88
C GLY A 45 -19.66 -3.04 -17.44
N ILE A 46 -19.24 -4.04 -16.67
CA ILE A 46 -18.21 -5.02 -17.08
C ILE A 46 -18.72 -6.46 -16.98
N SER A 47 -18.01 -7.40 -17.62
CA SER A 47 -18.32 -8.82 -17.48
C SER A 47 -17.72 -9.42 -16.20
N ARG A 48 -18.28 -10.54 -15.72
CA ARG A 48 -17.71 -11.35 -14.63
C ARG A 48 -16.26 -11.76 -14.92
N ARG A 49 -15.97 -12.15 -16.16
CA ARG A 49 -14.58 -12.45 -16.60
C ARG A 49 -13.67 -11.24 -16.43
N SER A 50 -14.14 -10.05 -16.79
CA SER A 50 -13.38 -8.80 -16.63
C SER A 50 -13.12 -8.49 -15.16
N PHE A 51 -14.09 -8.71 -14.28
CA PHE A 51 -13.89 -8.56 -12.83
C PHE A 51 -12.76 -9.47 -12.34
N PHE A 52 -12.77 -10.75 -12.70
CA PHE A 52 -11.72 -11.69 -12.27
C PHE A 52 -10.35 -11.45 -12.90
N ASN A 53 -10.28 -10.70 -14.00
CA ASN A 53 -9.00 -10.18 -14.52
C ASN A 53 -8.41 -9.09 -13.62
N TYR A 54 -9.24 -8.40 -12.83
CA TYR A 54 -8.83 -7.34 -11.93
C TYR A 54 -8.67 -7.82 -10.50
N PHE A 55 -9.55 -8.67 -9.98
CA PHE A 55 -9.56 -9.13 -8.59
C PHE A 55 -9.73 -10.64 -8.49
N THR A 56 -9.03 -11.29 -7.56
CA THR A 56 -9.18 -12.74 -7.36
C THR A 56 -10.38 -13.11 -6.51
N SER A 57 -10.90 -12.17 -5.71
CA SER A 57 -12.03 -12.37 -4.81
C SER A 57 -12.78 -11.06 -4.52
N LYS A 58 -13.97 -11.16 -3.91
CA LYS A 58 -14.73 -9.98 -3.42
C LYS A 58 -13.90 -9.19 -2.41
N ASP A 59 -13.23 -9.88 -1.49
CA ASP A 59 -12.39 -9.25 -0.48
C ASP A 59 -11.30 -8.38 -1.12
N ASP A 60 -10.68 -8.86 -2.21
CA ASP A 60 -9.64 -8.09 -2.91
C ASP A 60 -10.21 -6.83 -3.57
N ALA A 61 -11.45 -6.91 -4.08
CA ALA A 61 -12.15 -5.75 -4.60
C ALA A 61 -12.44 -4.74 -3.48
N VAL A 62 -12.86 -5.19 -2.29
CA VAL A 62 -13.06 -4.28 -1.14
C VAL A 62 -11.75 -3.66 -0.68
N LEU A 63 -10.66 -4.43 -0.66
CA LEU A 63 -9.33 -3.94 -0.29
C LEU A 63 -8.71 -3.04 -1.37
N GLY A 64 -9.24 -3.03 -2.59
CA GLY A 64 -8.64 -2.32 -3.72
C GLY A 64 -7.30 -2.91 -4.17
N VAL A 65 -7.11 -4.22 -3.94
CA VAL A 65 -5.87 -4.93 -4.23
C VAL A 65 -6.03 -5.72 -5.52
N PRO A 66 -5.46 -5.27 -6.65
CA PRO A 66 -5.60 -5.99 -7.90
C PRO A 66 -4.87 -7.35 -7.87
N ALA A 67 -5.37 -8.29 -8.68
CA ALA A 67 -4.82 -9.64 -8.87
C ALA A 67 -3.36 -9.62 -9.33
N ARG A 68 -2.98 -8.58 -10.09
CA ARG A 68 -1.59 -8.27 -10.44
C ARG A 68 -1.25 -6.89 -9.90
N ARG A 69 -0.09 -6.80 -9.24
CA ARG A 69 0.51 -5.52 -8.83
C ARG A 69 0.72 -4.69 -10.09
N ASP A 70 0.12 -3.51 -10.11
CA ASP A 70 0.18 -2.55 -11.23
C ASP A 70 0.87 -1.28 -10.73
N ASP A 71 2.09 -1.46 -10.22
CA ASP A 71 2.91 -0.42 -9.60
C ASP A 71 4.27 -0.28 -10.29
N GLU A 72 4.35 -0.58 -11.59
CA GLU A 72 5.57 -0.42 -12.40
C GLU A 72 6.09 1.02 -12.36
N ASP A 73 5.22 2.02 -12.48
CA ASP A 73 5.58 3.44 -12.36
C ASP A 73 6.17 3.77 -10.98
N LEU A 74 5.60 3.20 -9.91
CA LEU A 74 6.06 3.42 -8.54
C LEU A 74 7.38 2.69 -8.27
N THR A 75 7.52 1.48 -8.83
CA THR A 75 8.75 0.70 -8.83
C THR A 75 9.86 1.47 -9.50
N ALA A 76 9.64 1.97 -10.72
CA ALA A 76 10.61 2.76 -11.46
C ALA A 76 10.99 4.05 -10.73
N TRP A 77 9.99 4.77 -10.17
CA TRP A 77 10.21 5.94 -9.33
C TRP A 77 11.10 5.62 -8.12
N PHE A 78 10.81 4.52 -7.41
CA PHE A 78 11.56 4.11 -6.23
C PHE A 78 13.00 3.71 -6.57
N THR A 79 13.19 2.86 -7.58
CA THR A 79 14.52 2.40 -7.99
C THR A 79 15.37 3.52 -8.58
N GLY A 80 14.75 4.47 -9.30
CA GLY A 80 15.45 5.61 -9.91
C GLY A 80 16.00 6.64 -8.91
N ARG A 81 15.64 6.52 -7.63
CA ARG A 81 16.13 7.37 -6.54
C ARG A 81 17.28 6.76 -5.74
N GLY A 82 17.64 5.51 -6.04
CA GLY A 82 18.81 4.85 -5.47
C GLY A 82 20.13 5.34 -6.05
N ARG A 83 21.22 4.93 -5.42
CA ARG A 83 22.59 5.13 -5.91
C ARG A 83 23.34 3.80 -5.91
N PRO A 84 23.03 2.88 -6.84
CA PRO A 84 23.60 1.53 -6.84
C PRO A 84 25.11 1.50 -7.09
N ASP A 85 25.68 2.62 -7.56
CA ASP A 85 27.11 2.83 -7.76
C ASP A 85 27.84 3.32 -6.49
N VAL A 86 27.11 3.74 -5.46
CA VAL A 86 27.65 4.21 -4.19
C VAL A 86 27.52 3.09 -3.15
N PRO A 87 28.63 2.58 -2.58
CA PRO A 87 28.55 1.54 -1.56
C PRO A 87 27.79 2.02 -0.32
N GLY A 88 26.78 1.25 0.10
CA GLY A 88 26.06 1.48 1.35
C GLY A 88 24.55 1.54 1.18
N ILE A 89 23.88 2.15 2.15
CA ILE A 89 22.44 2.42 2.11
C ILE A 89 22.25 3.92 1.92
N SER A 90 21.45 4.30 0.93
CA SER A 90 21.09 5.70 0.71
C SER A 90 20.36 6.27 1.93
N PRO A 91 20.71 7.48 2.40
CA PRO A 91 20.11 8.07 3.61
C PRO A 91 18.60 8.32 3.48
N ASN A 92 18.09 8.41 2.25
CA ASN A 92 16.68 8.59 1.92
C ASN A 92 15.89 7.27 1.75
N LEU A 93 16.51 6.10 1.97
CA LEU A 93 15.88 4.81 1.72
C LEU A 93 14.55 4.67 2.48
N LEU A 94 14.55 4.97 3.77
CA LEU A 94 13.36 4.81 4.62
C LEU A 94 12.27 5.83 4.27
N ASP A 95 12.62 7.08 3.94
CA ASP A 95 11.64 8.08 3.49
C ASP A 95 10.97 7.63 2.19
N ASP A 96 11.74 7.06 1.28
CA ASP A 96 11.23 6.60 -0.01
C ASP A 96 10.42 5.33 0.08
N LEU A 97 10.75 4.43 1.00
CA LEU A 97 9.91 3.27 1.31
C LEU A 97 8.58 3.71 1.95
N ALA A 98 8.60 4.71 2.82
CA ALA A 98 7.39 5.29 3.39
C ALA A 98 6.54 5.97 2.31
N GLU A 99 7.14 6.80 1.46
CA GLU A 99 6.47 7.46 0.33
C GLU A 99 5.93 6.44 -0.69
N LEU A 100 6.69 5.37 -1.00
CA LEU A 100 6.21 4.27 -1.83
C LEU A 100 4.94 3.65 -1.22
N SER A 101 4.92 3.46 0.10
CA SER A 101 3.78 2.92 0.82
C SER A 101 2.57 3.86 0.80
N VAL A 102 2.77 5.18 0.92
CA VAL A 102 1.72 6.19 0.78
C VAL A 102 1.13 6.18 -0.63
N ARG A 103 1.97 6.17 -1.68
CA ARG A 103 1.49 6.13 -3.06
C ARG A 103 0.72 4.85 -3.38
N ARG A 104 1.15 3.71 -2.84
CA ARG A 104 0.43 2.44 -2.92
C ARG A 104 -0.92 2.54 -2.19
N TRP A 105 -0.96 3.15 -1.02
CA TRP A 105 -2.19 3.41 -0.28
C TRP A 105 -3.18 4.26 -1.08
N ASP A 106 -2.74 5.40 -1.63
CA ASP A 106 -3.59 6.29 -2.42
C ASP A 106 -4.14 5.58 -3.68
N SER A 107 -3.32 4.71 -4.29
CA SER A 107 -3.74 3.92 -5.46
C SER A 107 -4.83 2.87 -5.15
N SER A 108 -5.01 2.50 -3.88
CA SER A 108 -6.08 1.58 -3.45
C SER A 108 -7.49 2.21 -3.47
N GLY A 109 -7.58 3.51 -3.78
CA GLY A 109 -8.84 4.25 -3.87
C GLY A 109 -9.47 4.55 -2.50
N ILE A 110 -8.69 4.47 -1.41
CA ILE A 110 -9.12 4.92 -0.08
C ILE A 110 -9.00 6.46 -0.06
N THR A 111 -10.11 7.14 -0.35
CA THR A 111 -10.21 8.60 -0.27
C THR A 111 -10.87 9.03 1.04
N ALA A 112 -10.69 10.29 1.44
CA ALA A 112 -11.41 10.88 2.57
C ALA A 112 -12.94 10.75 2.41
N GLU A 113 -13.46 10.95 1.19
CA GLU A 113 -14.89 10.79 0.88
C GLU A 113 -15.38 9.35 1.06
N SER A 114 -14.53 8.36 0.76
CA SER A 114 -14.85 6.93 0.96
C SER A 114 -14.59 6.44 2.38
N MET A 115 -14.06 7.29 3.27
CA MET A 115 -13.54 6.86 4.58
C MET A 115 -14.61 6.20 5.43
N HIS A 116 -15.82 6.76 5.40
CA HIS A 116 -16.97 6.22 6.10
C HIS A 116 -17.25 4.77 5.67
N ASP A 117 -17.35 4.52 4.36
CA ASP A 117 -17.64 3.18 3.82
C ASP A 117 -16.48 2.22 4.05
N VAL A 118 -15.24 2.70 3.96
CA VAL A 118 -14.04 1.92 4.28
C VAL A 118 -14.10 1.46 5.74
N ARG A 119 -14.29 2.38 6.69
CA ARG A 119 -14.36 2.08 8.12
C ARG A 119 -15.52 1.14 8.44
N ALA A 120 -16.72 1.45 7.96
CA ALA A 120 -17.90 0.61 8.16
C ALA A 120 -17.72 -0.80 7.56
N ALA A 121 -17.08 -0.93 6.40
CA ALA A 121 -16.77 -2.24 5.82
C ALA A 121 -15.79 -3.04 6.68
N PHE A 122 -14.74 -2.39 7.21
CA PHE A 122 -13.75 -3.04 8.08
C PHE A 122 -14.32 -3.38 9.47
N GLU A 123 -15.16 -2.52 10.06
CA GLU A 123 -15.87 -2.80 11.31
C GLU A 123 -16.79 -4.01 11.16
N ARG A 124 -17.50 -4.10 10.02
CA ARG A 124 -18.40 -5.21 9.72
C ARG A 124 -17.66 -6.50 9.38
N GLU A 125 -16.50 -6.40 8.75
CA GLU A 125 -15.69 -7.54 8.31
C GLU A 125 -14.21 -7.41 8.76
N PRO A 126 -13.89 -7.60 10.06
CA PRO A 126 -12.53 -7.41 10.58
C PRO A 126 -11.46 -8.28 9.90
N ARG A 127 -11.86 -9.43 9.35
CA ARG A 127 -10.98 -10.33 8.57
C ARG A 127 -10.36 -9.69 7.33
N LEU A 128 -10.94 -8.60 6.82
CA LEU A 128 -10.37 -7.85 5.70
C LEU A 128 -9.01 -7.24 6.10
N LEU A 129 -8.84 -6.81 7.36
CA LEU A 129 -7.55 -6.30 7.86
C LEU A 129 -6.49 -7.41 7.88
N THR A 130 -6.86 -8.57 8.39
CA THR A 130 -6.00 -9.75 8.42
C THR A 130 -5.53 -10.10 7.00
N LYS A 131 -6.46 -10.18 6.05
CA LYS A 131 -6.13 -10.46 4.64
C LYS A 131 -5.23 -9.39 4.01
N GLY A 132 -5.44 -8.12 4.34
CA GLY A 132 -4.56 -7.02 3.92
C GLY A 132 -3.14 -7.17 4.46
N PHE A 133 -2.99 -7.52 5.74
CA PHE A 133 -1.68 -7.73 6.37
C PHE A 133 -0.96 -8.98 5.86
N GLU A 134 -1.68 -10.09 5.67
CA GLU A 134 -1.12 -11.27 5.03
C GLU A 134 -0.58 -10.97 3.64
N ARG A 135 -1.27 -10.10 2.88
CA ARG A 135 -0.80 -9.69 1.56
C ARG A 135 0.48 -8.88 1.65
N LEU A 136 0.53 -7.91 2.56
CA LEU A 136 1.73 -7.12 2.79
C LEU A 136 2.95 -8.00 3.13
N LEU A 137 2.75 -9.03 3.97
CA LEU A 137 3.79 -10.01 4.28
C LEU A 137 4.16 -10.90 3.08
N ARG A 138 3.19 -11.34 2.27
CA ARG A 138 3.46 -12.09 1.03
C ARG A 138 4.29 -11.29 0.03
N ASP A 139 4.08 -9.98 -0.02
CA ASP A 139 4.76 -9.08 -0.94
C ASP A 139 6.14 -8.60 -0.39
N GLU A 140 6.52 -8.98 0.84
CA GLU A 140 7.77 -8.55 1.50
C GLU A 140 9.00 -8.87 0.66
N GLN A 141 9.15 -10.11 0.18
CA GLN A 141 10.33 -10.51 -0.59
C GLN A 141 10.50 -9.67 -1.87
N SER A 142 9.39 -9.32 -2.53
CA SER A 142 9.42 -8.45 -3.72
C SER A 142 9.87 -7.04 -3.39
N ASP A 143 9.50 -6.51 -2.22
CA ASP A 143 9.94 -5.19 -1.76
C ASP A 143 11.41 -5.23 -1.30
N VAL A 144 11.88 -6.34 -0.73
CA VAL A 144 13.31 -6.55 -0.41
C VAL A 144 14.15 -6.53 -1.68
N GLU A 145 13.75 -7.28 -2.71
CA GLU A 145 14.43 -7.28 -4.00
C GLU A 145 14.43 -5.89 -4.67
N LEU A 146 13.39 -5.08 -4.44
CA LEU A 146 13.36 -3.69 -4.90
C LEU A 146 14.43 -2.84 -4.22
N VAL A 147 14.61 -2.99 -2.91
CA VAL A 147 15.67 -2.29 -2.16
C VAL A 147 17.05 -2.78 -2.60
N GLU A 148 17.24 -4.09 -2.78
CA GLU A 148 18.50 -4.66 -3.24
C GLU A 148 18.91 -4.08 -4.60
N ARG A 149 17.98 -4.05 -5.57
CA ARG A 149 18.23 -3.44 -6.88
C ARG A 149 18.52 -1.95 -6.80
N ARG A 150 17.78 -1.23 -5.95
CA ARG A 150 17.93 0.22 -5.77
C ARG A 150 19.30 0.60 -5.22
N GLU A 151 19.78 -0.16 -4.24
CA GLU A 151 21.01 0.15 -3.50
C GLU A 151 22.23 -0.65 -4.01
N GLY A 152 22.06 -1.51 -5.03
CA GLY A 152 23.15 -2.33 -5.56
C GLY A 152 23.62 -3.42 -4.59
N LEU A 153 22.73 -3.91 -3.73
CA LEU A 153 23.03 -4.91 -2.70
C LEU A 153 22.95 -6.34 -3.26
N PRO A 154 23.70 -7.30 -2.68
CA PRO A 154 23.55 -8.71 -3.03
C PRO A 154 22.16 -9.24 -2.64
N SER A 155 21.71 -10.30 -3.30
CA SER A 155 20.47 -10.97 -2.95
C SER A 155 20.54 -11.58 -1.55
N GLY A 156 19.49 -11.37 -0.74
CA GLY A 156 19.41 -11.79 0.66
C GLY A 156 20.09 -10.82 1.64
N ASP A 157 20.38 -9.57 1.24
CA ASP A 157 21.05 -8.62 2.14
C ASP A 157 20.13 -8.26 3.32
N LEU A 158 20.62 -8.51 4.54
CA LEU A 158 19.86 -8.27 5.77
C LEU A 158 19.47 -6.80 5.96
N ARG A 159 20.22 -5.86 5.39
CA ARG A 159 19.90 -4.42 5.48
C ARG A 159 18.68 -4.07 4.64
N ALA A 160 18.57 -4.67 3.45
CA ALA A 160 17.40 -4.52 2.59
C ALA A 160 16.16 -5.11 3.28
N ALA A 161 16.29 -6.33 3.82
CA ALA A 161 15.24 -6.99 4.59
C ALA A 161 14.79 -6.15 5.79
N ALA A 162 15.73 -5.69 6.62
CA ALA A 162 15.43 -4.91 7.82
C ALA A 162 14.72 -3.58 7.49
N ALA A 163 15.14 -2.89 6.42
CA ALA A 163 14.50 -1.63 5.99
C ALA A 163 13.03 -1.85 5.59
N VAL A 164 12.75 -2.91 4.83
CA VAL A 164 11.38 -3.28 4.43
C VAL A 164 10.56 -3.69 5.64
N GLN A 165 11.07 -4.57 6.50
CA GLN A 165 10.38 -5.05 7.69
C GLN A 165 10.02 -3.93 8.67
N LEU A 166 10.94 -2.98 8.89
CA LEU A 166 10.69 -1.79 9.69
C LEU A 166 9.54 -0.97 9.11
N ILE A 167 9.59 -0.66 7.81
CA ILE A 167 8.52 0.14 7.17
C ILE A 167 7.19 -0.62 7.21
N GLN A 168 7.19 -1.93 6.95
CA GLN A 168 5.99 -2.75 6.97
C GLN A 168 5.29 -2.78 8.34
N VAL A 169 6.03 -2.83 9.45
CA VAL A 169 5.40 -2.76 10.78
C VAL A 169 4.80 -1.39 11.04
N LEU A 170 5.46 -0.30 10.62
CA LEU A 170 4.92 1.05 10.73
C LEU A 170 3.66 1.22 9.87
N VAL A 171 3.67 0.71 8.63
CA VAL A 171 2.53 0.70 7.70
C VAL A 171 1.31 0.00 8.32
N ARG A 172 1.48 -1.19 8.91
CA ARG A 172 0.37 -1.89 9.58
C ARG A 172 -0.20 -1.08 10.75
N ALA A 173 0.68 -0.54 11.59
CA ALA A 173 0.26 0.28 12.73
C ALA A 173 -0.43 1.58 12.30
N SER A 174 -0.01 2.16 11.17
CA SER A 174 -0.66 3.34 10.58
C SER A 174 -2.03 3.01 10.01
N ALA A 175 -2.14 1.91 9.26
CA ALA A 175 -3.41 1.47 8.69
C ALA A 175 -4.44 1.16 9.78
N TRP A 176 -4.00 0.52 10.88
CA TRP A 176 -4.87 0.25 12.02
C TRP A 176 -5.40 1.52 12.68
N GLU A 177 -4.51 2.50 12.94
CA GLU A 177 -4.94 3.77 13.55
C GLU A 177 -5.84 4.58 12.62
N PHE A 178 -5.50 4.65 11.33
CA PHE A 178 -6.30 5.36 10.34
C PHE A 178 -7.76 4.87 10.25
N LEU A 179 -7.97 3.58 10.50
CA LEU A 179 -9.30 2.97 10.50
C LEU A 179 -10.03 3.12 11.84
N ALA A 180 -9.36 3.55 12.91
CA ALA A 180 -9.98 3.76 14.21
C ALA A 180 -10.95 4.97 14.16
N PRO A 181 -12.04 4.99 14.96
CA PRO A 181 -13.10 6.00 14.91
C PRO A 181 -12.65 7.47 15.01
N ASP A 182 -11.48 7.73 15.57
CA ASP A 182 -10.98 9.06 15.87
C ASP A 182 -10.48 9.80 14.60
N ASP A 183 -10.52 11.13 14.62
CA ASP A 183 -9.96 11.97 13.55
C ASP A 183 -8.43 12.01 13.68
N THR A 184 -7.79 10.92 13.25
CA THR A 184 -6.36 10.66 13.47
C THR A 184 -5.42 11.26 12.41
N GLY A 185 -5.96 12.08 11.49
CA GLY A 185 -5.24 12.64 10.34
C GLY A 185 -5.16 11.67 9.15
N THR A 186 -4.41 12.08 8.12
CA THR A 186 -4.20 11.29 6.91
C THR A 186 -3.24 10.12 7.13
N TYR A 187 -3.35 9.07 6.31
CA TYR A 187 -2.42 7.93 6.37
C TYR A 187 -0.94 8.35 6.27
N ALA A 188 -0.65 9.35 5.42
CA ALA A 188 0.69 9.89 5.26
C ALA A 188 1.22 10.55 6.54
N GLU A 189 0.40 11.36 7.22
CA GLU A 189 0.77 11.99 8.49
C GLU A 189 1.00 10.95 9.59
N ILE A 190 0.12 9.94 9.67
CA ILE A 190 0.20 8.84 10.64
C ILE A 190 1.49 8.03 10.45
N LEU A 191 1.84 7.71 9.20
CA LEU A 191 3.08 6.99 8.87
C LEU A 191 4.32 7.87 9.10
N GLY A 192 4.26 9.15 8.72
CA GLY A 192 5.36 10.09 8.88
C GLY A 192 5.78 10.26 10.33
N ARG A 193 4.83 10.48 11.25
CA ARG A 193 5.14 10.60 12.69
C ARG A 193 5.69 9.31 13.30
N ARG A 194 5.23 8.15 12.82
CA ARG A 194 5.77 6.84 13.25
C ARG A 194 7.20 6.64 12.79
N LEU A 195 7.50 7.01 11.54
CA LEU A 195 8.86 6.95 11.02
C LEU A 195 9.79 7.90 11.78
N ALA A 196 9.32 9.11 12.12
CA ALA A 196 10.07 10.04 12.95
C ALA A 196 10.38 9.46 14.35
N ALA A 197 9.37 8.89 15.03
CA ALA A 197 9.57 8.24 16.32
C ALA A 197 10.53 7.03 16.24
N ALA A 198 10.43 6.22 15.18
CA ALA A 198 11.36 5.10 14.96
C ALA A 198 12.81 5.58 14.77
N ARG A 199 13.02 6.73 14.11
CA ARG A 199 14.36 7.34 13.96
C ARG A 199 14.93 7.79 15.29
N GLU A 200 14.13 8.45 16.13
CA GLU A 200 14.57 8.88 17.47
C GLU A 200 14.97 7.67 18.33
N LEU A 201 14.23 6.56 18.24
CA LEU A 201 14.52 5.33 18.98
C LEU A 201 15.81 4.64 18.50
N LEU A 202 16.08 4.67 17.20
CA LEU A 202 17.22 3.99 16.58
C LEU A 202 18.47 4.87 16.46
N ALA A 203 18.34 6.18 16.73
CA ALA A 203 19.47 7.08 16.75
C ALA A 203 20.44 6.66 17.87
N PRO A 204 21.77 6.69 17.62
CA PRO A 204 22.72 6.48 18.69
C PRO A 204 22.48 7.55 19.77
N PRO A 205 22.63 7.21 21.07
CA PRO A 205 22.51 8.19 22.12
C PRO A 205 23.49 9.34 21.84
N HIS A 206 22.99 10.57 21.89
CA HIS A 206 23.83 11.76 21.80
C HIS A 206 24.87 11.69 22.93
N ASP A 207 26.14 11.52 22.59
CA ASP A 207 27.24 11.59 23.54
C ASP A 207 27.77 13.03 23.56
N PRO A 208 27.39 13.85 24.57
CA PRO A 208 27.79 15.25 24.61
C PRO A 208 29.29 15.45 24.85
N GLU A 209 30.04 14.41 25.24
CA GLU A 209 31.46 14.54 25.62
C GLU A 209 32.45 14.32 24.45
N ARG A 210 31.99 13.97 23.24
CA ARG A 210 32.87 13.79 22.05
C ARG A 210 33.14 15.08 21.25
N THR A 211 32.91 16.25 21.85
CA THR A 211 33.32 17.54 21.29
C THR A 211 34.36 18.17 22.20
N SER A 212 35.61 17.70 22.11
CA SER A 212 36.81 18.39 22.61
C SER A 212 38.01 17.97 21.80
#